data_AF-A0A2G9UPF5-F1
#
_entry.id   AF-A0A2G9UPF5-F1
#
_cell.length_a   1.000
_cell.length_b   1.000
_cell.length_c   1.000
_cell.angle_alpha   90.00
_cell.angle_beta   90.00
_cell.angle_gamma   90.00
#
_symmetry.space_group_name_H-M   'P 1'
#
loop_
_entity.id
_entity.type
_entity.pdbx_description
1 polymer ?
#
loop_
_entity_poly.entity_id
_entity_poly.type
_entity_poly.pdbx_seq_one_letter_code
_entity_poly.pdbx_strand_id
1 'polypeptide(L)'
;MWHDNVVLIEKHLIQTLASKAVMYPPLKEIHDNYPGFFKEHGASLDKETRQRYEKQYEILGKICFEFENQADQPPPSTKDGSKADGANSIPDMSNFETLGKLLVELQNYGYPPKELTGELPPGWTVDDKTGLPKVDDVSAAANACTLM
;
A
#
# COMPACT_ATOMS: atom_id res chain seq x y z
N MET A 1 -20.00 10.87 22.03
CA MET A 1 -20.62 9.53 21.93
C MET A 1 -20.90 9.09 20.49
N TRP A 2 -21.64 9.84 19.66
CA TRP A 2 -21.81 9.44 18.24
C TRP A 2 -20.55 9.64 17.38
N HIS A 3 -19.82 10.75 17.58
CA HIS A 3 -18.55 11.00 16.89
C HIS A 3 -17.45 9.99 17.27
N ASP A 4 -17.36 9.61 18.54
CA ASP A 4 -16.36 8.64 19.01
C ASP A 4 -16.56 7.25 18.40
N ASN A 5 -17.82 6.82 18.22
CA ASN A 5 -18.15 5.55 17.58
C ASN A 5 -17.85 5.56 16.07
N VAL A 6 -18.07 6.68 15.38
CA VAL A 6 -17.71 6.82 13.96
C VAL A 6 -16.19 6.81 13.77
N VAL A 7 -15.44 7.55 14.59
CA VAL A 7 -13.97 7.55 14.56
C VAL A 7 -13.40 6.17 14.88
N LEU A 8 -14.06 5.41 15.77
CA LEU A 8 -13.66 4.03 16.06
C LEU A 8 -13.89 3.10 14.86
N ILE A 9 -15.01 3.26 14.15
CA ILE A 9 -15.32 2.52 12.92
C ILE A 9 -14.31 2.88 11.81
N GLU A 10 -13.99 4.16 11.60
CA GLU A 10 -12.98 4.61 10.63
C GLU A 10 -11.61 4.01 10.93
N LYS A 11 -11.17 4.05 12.20
CA LYS A 11 -9.90 3.43 12.61
C LYS A 11 -9.90 1.93 12.39
N HIS A 12 -11.01 1.24 12.66
CA HIS A 12 -11.11 -0.21 12.48
C HIS A 12 -11.14 -0.61 11.00
N LEU A 13 -11.83 0.15 10.15
CA LEU A 13 -11.84 -0.03 8.70
C LEU A 13 -10.45 0.22 8.11
N ILE A 14 -9.78 1.31 8.51
CA ILE A 14 -8.40 1.61 8.08
C ILE A 14 -7.44 0.52 8.56
N GLN A 15 -7.57 0.02 9.80
CA GLN A 15 -6.72 -1.07 10.31
C GLN A 15 -6.98 -2.40 9.58
N THR A 16 -8.22 -2.66 9.19
CA THR A 16 -8.60 -3.87 8.44
C THR A 16 -8.08 -3.79 6.99
N LEU A 17 -8.23 -2.63 6.33
CA LEU A 17 -7.70 -2.37 4.99
C LEU A 17 -6.16 -2.28 4.97
N ALA A 18 -5.55 -1.76 6.03
CA ALA A 18 -4.10 -1.70 6.20
C ALA A 18 -3.50 -3.00 6.76
N SER A 19 -4.32 -4.04 6.95
CA SER A 19 -3.83 -5.33 7.43
C SER A 19 -2.92 -5.97 6.38
N LYS A 20 -1.94 -6.75 6.87
CA LYS A 20 -1.05 -7.55 6.01
C LYS A 20 -1.84 -8.33 4.95
N ALA A 21 -2.98 -8.93 5.31
CA ALA A 21 -3.81 -9.71 4.40
C ALA A 21 -4.31 -8.94 3.17
N VAL A 22 -4.46 -7.61 3.28
CA VAL A 22 -4.96 -6.75 2.20
C VAL A 22 -3.82 -6.01 1.50
N MET A 23 -2.85 -5.47 2.24
CA MET A 23 -1.77 -4.66 1.69
C MET A 23 -0.61 -5.47 1.12
N TYR A 24 -0.26 -6.60 1.73
CA TYR A 24 0.92 -7.38 1.32
C TYR A 24 0.79 -7.99 -0.09
N PRO A 25 -0.32 -8.65 -0.47
CA PRO A 25 -0.43 -9.27 -1.79
C PRO A 25 -0.16 -8.31 -2.98
N PRO A 26 -0.80 -7.13 -3.10
CA PRO A 26 -0.54 -6.24 -4.22
C PRO A 26 0.88 -5.67 -4.21
N LEU A 27 1.45 -5.36 -3.04
CA LEU A 27 2.83 -4.86 -2.94
C LEU A 27 3.85 -5.93 -3.33
N LYS A 28 3.61 -7.18 -2.94
CA LYS A 28 4.45 -8.32 -3.31
C LYS A 28 4.40 -8.62 -4.81
N GLU A 29 3.20 -8.55 -5.40
CA GLU A 29 3.02 -8.76 -6.83
C GLU A 29 3.78 -7.71 -7.65
N ILE A 30 3.66 -6.42 -7.29
CA ILE A 30 4.41 -5.35 -7.94
C ILE A 30 5.92 -5.60 -7.82
N HIS A 31 6.40 -5.92 -6.61
CA HIS A 31 7.81 -6.22 -6.37
C HIS A 31 8.32 -7.38 -7.24
N ASP A 32 7.59 -8.48 -7.32
CA ASP A 32 8.02 -9.68 -8.04
C ASP A 32 8.05 -9.48 -9.57
N ASN A 33 7.25 -8.54 -10.08
CA ASN A 33 7.19 -8.22 -11.49
C ASN A 33 8.22 -7.16 -11.94
N TYR A 34 8.78 -6.36 -11.02
CA TYR A 34 9.82 -5.35 -11.33
C TYR A 34 11.04 -5.91 -12.10
N PRO A 35 11.63 -7.05 -11.70
CA PRO A 35 12.76 -7.64 -12.43
C PRO A 35 12.43 -7.95 -13.90
N GLY A 36 11.19 -8.40 -14.18
CA GLY A 36 10.69 -8.61 -15.54
C GLY A 36 10.62 -7.30 -16.31
N PHE A 37 10.00 -6.28 -15.71
CA PHE A 37 9.91 -4.95 -16.30
C PHE A 37 11.29 -4.33 -16.62
N PHE A 38 12.27 -4.44 -15.72
CA PHE A 38 13.63 -3.94 -16.01
C PHE A 38 14.32 -4.69 -17.15
N LYS A 39 14.04 -5.99 -17.31
CA LYS A 39 14.59 -6.79 -18.40
C LYS A 39 14.01 -6.34 -19.76
N GLU A 40 12.72 -6.03 -19.81
CA GLU A 40 12.03 -5.69 -21.05
C GLU A 40 12.17 -4.20 -21.40
N HIS A 41 12.01 -3.30 -20.43
CA HIS A 41 11.91 -1.85 -20.65
C HIS A 41 13.14 -1.08 -20.15
N GLY A 42 14.01 -1.71 -19.36
CA GLY A 42 15.12 -1.03 -18.68
C GLY A 42 16.13 -0.36 -19.62
N ALA A 43 16.21 -0.78 -20.88
CA ALA A 43 17.07 -0.14 -21.90
C ALA A 43 16.44 1.10 -22.53
N SER A 44 15.10 1.21 -22.54
CA SER A 44 14.36 2.37 -23.06
C SER A 44 14.15 3.48 -22.03
N LEU A 45 14.34 3.18 -20.75
CA LEU A 45 14.21 4.17 -19.68
C LEU A 45 15.39 5.15 -19.69
N ASP A 46 15.09 6.43 -19.46
CA ASP A 46 16.12 7.38 -19.11
C ASP A 46 16.70 7.09 -17.72
N LYS A 47 17.87 7.66 -17.46
CA LYS A 47 18.63 7.40 -16.24
C LYS A 47 17.86 7.80 -14.97
N GLU A 48 17.14 8.91 -14.99
CA GLU A 48 16.45 9.44 -13.81
C GLU A 48 15.23 8.56 -13.46
N THR A 49 14.43 8.21 -14.47
CA THR A 49 13.29 7.31 -14.32
C THR A 49 13.74 5.93 -13.85
N ARG A 50 14.80 5.38 -14.46
CA ARG A 50 15.36 4.09 -14.03
C ARG A 50 15.81 4.12 -12.57
N GLN A 51 16.48 5.17 -12.13
CA GLN A 51 16.92 5.32 -10.74
C GLN A 51 15.74 5.39 -9.77
N ARG A 52 14.66 6.11 -10.10
CA ARG A 52 13.44 6.13 -9.29
C ARG A 52 12.83 4.73 -9.17
N TYR A 53 12.72 4.01 -10.27
CA TYR A 53 12.17 2.66 -10.29
C TYR A 53 13.04 1.65 -9.52
N GLU A 54 14.36 1.75 -9.62
CA GLU A 54 15.29 0.93 -8.83
C GLU A 54 15.10 1.19 -7.32
N LYS A 55 14.86 2.45 -6.94
CA LYS A 55 14.55 2.82 -5.55
C LYS A 55 13.20 2.31 -5.08
N GLN A 56 12.16 2.40 -5.92
CA GLN A 56 10.85 1.83 -5.62
C GLN A 56 10.94 0.32 -5.39
N TYR A 57 11.66 -0.40 -6.25
CA TYR A 57 11.89 -1.84 -6.11
C TYR A 57 12.59 -2.19 -4.78
N GLU A 58 13.64 -1.45 -4.42
CA GLU A 58 14.37 -1.63 -3.15
C GLU A 58 13.43 -1.44 -1.93
N ILE A 59 12.62 -0.39 -1.93
CA ILE A 59 11.71 -0.08 -0.81
C ILE A 59 10.58 -1.09 -0.73
N LEU A 60 9.99 -1.50 -1.86
CA LEU A 60 8.99 -2.55 -1.89
C LEU A 60 9.52 -3.87 -1.33
N GLY A 61 10.78 -4.21 -1.60
CA GLY A 61 11.43 -5.38 -1.00
C GLY A 61 11.51 -5.28 0.52
N LYS A 62 11.88 -4.10 1.06
CA LYS A 62 11.86 -3.85 2.52
C LYS A 62 10.45 -3.98 3.09
N ILE A 63 9.44 -3.40 2.43
CA ILE A 63 8.05 -3.50 2.87
C ILE A 63 7.58 -4.97 2.89
N CYS A 64 7.88 -5.74 1.84
CA CYS A 64 7.55 -7.16 1.78
C CYS A 64 8.23 -7.94 2.91
N PHE A 65 9.51 -7.67 3.17
CA PHE A 65 10.26 -8.28 4.26
C PHE A 65 9.64 -7.98 5.64
N GLU A 66 9.28 -6.72 5.90
CA GLU A 66 8.63 -6.32 7.16
C GLU A 66 7.27 -7.03 7.34
N PHE A 67 6.48 -7.16 6.26
CA PHE A 67 5.24 -7.93 6.29
C PHE A 67 5.49 -9.42 6.54
N GLU A 68 6.45 -10.04 5.85
CA GLU A 68 6.80 -11.46 5.99
C GLU A 68 7.28 -11.80 7.40
N ASN A 69 8.06 -10.90 8.00
CA ASN A 69 8.59 -11.06 9.36
C ASN A 69 7.53 -10.76 10.45
N GLN A 70 6.37 -10.21 10.08
CA GLN A 70 5.24 -10.06 10.99
C GLN A 70 4.54 -11.42 11.20
N ALA A 71 4.43 -11.84 12.45
CA ALA A 71 3.59 -12.98 12.83
C ALA A 71 2.15 -12.76 12.35
N ASP A 72 1.51 -13.82 11.84
CA ASP A 72 0.10 -13.75 11.44
C ASP A 72 -0.74 -13.28 12.62
N GLN A 73 -1.31 -12.08 12.49
CA GLN A 73 -2.22 -11.54 13.48
C GLN A 73 -3.50 -12.37 13.40
N PRO A 74 -3.96 -13.02 14.48
CA PRO A 74 -5.29 -13.59 14.49
C PRO A 74 -6.32 -12.48 14.23
N PRO A 75 -7.46 -12.77 13.60
CA PRO A 75 -8.50 -11.77 13.37
C PRO A 75 -8.87 -11.10 14.69
N PRO A 76 -9.25 -9.80 14.69
CA PRO A 76 -9.63 -9.10 15.90
C PRO A 76 -10.79 -9.85 16.53
N SER A 77 -10.50 -10.59 17.59
CA SER A 77 -11.52 -11.31 18.34
C SER A 77 -12.34 -10.25 19.06
N THR A 78 -13.63 -10.15 18.74
CA THR A 78 -14.60 -9.40 19.54
C THR A 78 -14.57 -9.98 20.96
N LYS A 79 -13.84 -9.35 21.87
CA LYS A 79 -13.80 -9.75 23.27
C LYS A 79 -15.13 -9.37 23.94
N ASP A 80 -16.08 -10.30 23.89
CA ASP A 80 -17.12 -10.38 24.91
C ASP A 80 -16.44 -10.73 26.25
N GLY A 81 -16.81 -10.01 27.30
CA GLY A 81 -16.02 -9.90 28.53
C GLY A 81 -15.87 -11.23 29.27
N SER A 82 -14.64 -11.73 29.40
CA SER A 82 -14.21 -12.56 30.53
C SER A 82 -12.69 -12.63 30.63
N LYS A 83 -12.19 -12.60 31.87
CA LYS A 83 -10.78 -12.68 32.25
C LYS A 83 -10.09 -13.88 31.62
N ALA A 84 -8.93 -13.67 31.00
CA ALA A 84 -7.95 -14.72 30.72
C ALA A 84 -6.54 -14.11 30.66
N ASP A 85 -5.64 -14.69 31.45
CA ASP A 85 -4.19 -14.57 31.36
C ASP A 85 -3.68 -14.99 29.97
N GLY A 86 -2.64 -14.29 29.47
CA GLY A 86 -1.85 -14.70 28.30
C GLY A 86 -2.01 -13.81 27.08
N ALA A 87 -0.97 -13.02 26.79
CA ALA A 87 -0.66 -12.39 25.49
C ALA A 87 -1.84 -11.73 24.79
N ASN A 88 -2.28 -10.57 25.30
CA ASN A 88 -3.03 -9.61 24.51
C ASN A 88 -2.09 -9.09 23.41
N SER A 89 -2.07 -9.73 22.23
CA SER A 89 -1.31 -9.30 21.07
C SER A 89 -1.82 -7.93 20.61
N ILE A 90 -1.29 -6.88 21.22
CA ILE A 90 -1.35 -5.55 20.65
C ILE A 90 -0.52 -5.64 19.37
N PRO A 91 -1.07 -5.34 18.17
CA PRO A 91 -0.27 -5.28 16.96
C PRO A 91 0.91 -4.35 17.24
N ASP A 92 2.11 -4.83 16.96
CA ASP A 92 3.34 -4.10 17.29
C ASP A 92 3.32 -2.75 16.57
N MET A 93 3.02 -1.68 17.31
CA MET A 93 2.83 -0.35 16.73
C MET A 93 4.13 0.14 16.07
N SER A 94 5.30 -0.36 16.47
CA SER A 94 6.57 0.00 15.84
C SER A 94 6.66 -0.52 14.40
N ASN A 95 6.06 -1.67 14.10
CA ASN A 95 6.07 -2.23 12.75
C ASN A 95 5.14 -1.43 11.83
N PHE A 96 3.97 -1.03 12.33
CA PHE A 96 3.08 -0.15 11.57
C PHE A 96 3.73 1.22 11.30
N GLU A 97 4.45 1.78 12.26
CA GLU A 97 5.19 3.02 12.06
C GLU A 97 6.32 2.86 11.04
N THR A 98 7.04 1.73 11.07
CA THR A 98 8.11 1.42 10.11
C THR A 98 7.56 1.23 8.70
N LEU A 99 6.51 0.44 8.54
CA LEU A 99 5.79 0.26 7.28
C LEU A 99 5.25 1.60 6.76
N GLY A 100 4.67 2.43 7.63
CA GLY A 100 4.19 3.76 7.29
C GLY A 100 5.32 4.66 6.75
N LYS A 101 6.50 4.65 7.38
CA LYS A 101 7.68 5.39 6.89
C LYS A 101 8.13 4.89 5.53
N LEU A 102 8.21 3.58 5.33
CA LEU A 102 8.61 2.99 4.04
C LEU A 102 7.60 3.31 2.92
N LEU A 103 6.30 3.30 3.22
CA LEU A 103 5.25 3.66 2.26
C LEU A 103 5.34 5.14 1.86
N VAL A 104 5.58 6.03 2.82
CA VAL A 104 5.82 7.47 2.54
C VAL A 104 7.10 7.63 1.71
N GLU A 105 8.16 6.91 2.04
CA GLU A 105 9.41 6.93 1.28
C GLU A 105 9.20 6.46 -0.16
N LEU A 106 8.43 5.38 -0.36
CA LEU A 106 8.07 4.86 -1.68
C LEU A 106 7.39 5.93 -2.54
N GLN A 107 6.45 6.69 -1.96
CA GLN A 107 5.72 7.76 -2.67
C GLN A 107 6.63 8.91 -3.11
N ASN A 108 7.75 9.18 -2.42
CA ASN A 108 8.71 10.20 -2.83
C ASN A 108 9.41 9.87 -4.16
N TYR A 109 9.41 8.61 -4.57
CA TYR A 109 9.97 8.15 -5.85
C TYR A 109 8.93 8.12 -6.97
N GLY A 110 7.70 8.58 -6.73
CA GLY A 110 6.60 8.58 -7.68
C GLY A 110 5.78 7.29 -7.67
N TYR A 111 4.90 7.13 -8.65
CA TYR A 111 4.09 5.92 -8.80
C TYR A 111 4.88 4.81 -9.50
N PRO A 112 4.64 3.53 -9.17
CA PRO A 112 5.26 2.43 -9.92
C PRO A 112 4.84 2.42 -11.40
N PRO A 113 5.57 1.73 -12.29
CA PRO A 113 5.20 1.58 -13.68
C PRO A 113 3.78 1.04 -13.84
N LYS A 114 3.00 1.63 -14.75
CA LYS A 114 1.62 1.22 -15.05
C LYS A 114 1.49 -0.26 -15.44
N GLU A 115 2.53 -0.84 -16.01
CA GLU A 115 2.59 -2.26 -16.39
C GLU A 115 2.62 -3.18 -15.17
N LEU A 116 3.06 -2.67 -14.01
CA LEU A 116 3.11 -3.40 -12.75
C LEU A 116 1.87 -3.17 -11.88
N THR A 117 1.24 -1.99 -11.96
CA THR A 117 0.08 -1.62 -11.12
C THR A 117 -1.26 -1.84 -11.82
N GLY A 118 -1.26 -2.15 -13.12
CA GLY A 118 -2.45 -2.21 -13.95
C GLY A 118 -2.92 -0.82 -14.42
N GLU A 119 -4.07 -0.81 -15.09
CA GLU A 119 -4.68 0.42 -15.59
C GLU A 119 -5.26 1.26 -14.44
N LEU A 120 -5.01 2.57 -14.48
CA LEU A 120 -5.60 3.50 -13.54
C LEU A 120 -7.14 3.51 -13.70
N PRO A 121 -7.89 3.79 -12.61
CA PRO A 121 -9.33 3.91 -12.71
C PRO A 121 -9.75 5.00 -13.71
N PRO A 122 -10.94 4.89 -14.33
CA PRO A 122 -11.46 5.92 -15.23
C PRO A 122 -11.39 7.31 -14.62
N GLY A 123 -10.87 8.28 -15.38
CA GLY A 123 -10.69 9.67 -14.92
C GLY A 123 -9.35 9.97 -14.24
N TRP A 124 -8.47 8.97 -14.09
CA TRP A 124 -7.10 9.14 -13.59
C TRP A 124 -6.07 8.95 -14.72
N THR A 125 -5.04 9.80 -14.74
CA THR A 125 -3.88 9.74 -15.64
C THR A 125 -2.58 9.78 -14.82
N VAL A 126 -1.46 9.35 -15.39
CA VAL A 126 -0.14 9.52 -14.75
C VAL A 126 0.43 10.85 -15.23
N ASP A 127 0.85 11.71 -14.30
CA ASP A 127 1.54 12.96 -14.63
C ASP A 127 2.97 12.67 -15.12
N ASP A 128 3.31 13.08 -16.34
CA ASP A 128 4.60 12.77 -16.98
C ASP A 128 5.81 13.39 -16.25
N LYS A 129 5.60 14.42 -15.43
CA LYS A 129 6.69 15.14 -14.74
C LYS A 129 6.96 14.58 -13.36
N THR A 130 5.92 14.22 -12.63
CA THR A 130 6.01 13.74 -11.24
C THR A 130 5.91 12.23 -11.14
N GLY A 131 5.38 11.58 -12.18
CA GLY A 131 5.08 10.15 -12.18
C GLY A 131 3.96 9.77 -11.21
N LEU A 132 3.17 10.73 -10.70
CA LEU A 132 2.07 10.47 -9.76
C LEU A 132 0.71 10.42 -10.49
N PRO A 133 -0.27 9.66 -9.99
CA PRO A 133 -1.62 9.69 -10.53
C PRO A 133 -2.25 11.07 -10.31
N LYS A 134 -2.87 11.60 -11.36
CA LYS A 134 -3.57 12.87 -11.42
C LYS A 134 -5.00 12.63 -11.92
N VAL A 135 -5.95 13.35 -11.37
CA VAL A 135 -7.33 13.36 -11.89
C VAL A 135 -7.38 14.23 -13.15
N ASP A 136 -7.75 13.62 -14.26
CA ASP A 136 -7.98 14.30 -15.55
C ASP A 136 -9.47 14.63 -15.73
N ASP A 137 -10.36 13.69 -15.37
CA ASP A 137 -11.80 13.87 -15.37
C ASP A 137 -12.38 13.62 -13.98
N VAL A 138 -12.79 14.71 -13.32
CA VAL A 138 -13.34 14.68 -11.96
C VAL A 138 -14.64 13.88 -11.90
N SER A 139 -15.47 13.90 -12.95
CA SER A 139 -16.75 13.19 -12.97
C SER A 139 -16.55 11.69 -13.17
N ALA A 140 -15.63 11.29 -14.05
CA ALA A 140 -15.28 9.88 -14.23
C ALA A 140 -14.57 9.31 -12.99
N ALA A 141 -13.64 10.07 -12.40
CA ALA A 141 -12.94 9.68 -11.17
C ALA A 141 -13.89 9.53 -9.98
N ALA A 142 -14.88 10.41 -9.84
CA ALA A 142 -15.91 10.29 -8.81
C ALA A 142 -16.74 9.01 -8.96
N ASN A 143 -17.06 8.61 -10.21
CA ASN A 143 -17.81 7.38 -10.49
C ASN A 143 -16.97 6.11 -10.29
N ALA A 144 -15.65 6.19 -10.51
CA ALA A 144 -14.74 5.08 -10.24
C ALA A 144 -14.58 4.81 -8.74
N CYS A 145 -14.63 5.86 -7.90
CA CYS A 145 -14.56 5.73 -6.44
C CYS A 145 -15.90 5.37 -5.77
N THR A 146 -17.05 5.53 -6.43
CA THR A 146 -18.38 5.21 -5.84
C THR A 146 -18.82 3.76 -6.01
N LEU A 147 -18.01 2.92 -6.64
CA LEU A 147 -18.22 1.48 -6.73
C LEU A 147 -17.31 0.74 -5.73
N MET A 148 -17.64 0.83 -4.44
CA MET A 148 -17.32 -0.19 -3.43
C MET A 148 -18.47 -0.30 -2.44
#